data_AF-T0KLC4-F1
#
_entry.id   AF-T0KLC4-F1
#
_cell.length_a   1.000
_cell.length_b   1.000
_cell.length_c   1.000
_cell.angle_alpha   90.00
_cell.angle_beta   90.00
_cell.angle_gamma   90.00
#
_symmetry.space_group_name_H-M   'P 1'
#
loop_
_entity.id
_entity.type
_entity.pdbx_description
1 polymer ?
#
loop_
_entity_poly.entity_id
_entity_poly.type
_entity_poly.pdbx_seq_one_letter_code
_entity_poly.pdbx_strand_id
1 'polypeptide(L)'
;MDHNNVIAWLLPTSTNQPALEAVRLPENTNRRIAAIPSSFEPLPTPNPDNTTINPLLLNKTTSPTTTPKPRPALELSFTNPPKNHTGFVLGTDPGADILLPSLPGIAPRHCVLTFDAERRLILRDTSATGTAVWYDASSNGDRARESWLLSAGTSYGFPSMVDRLVIDIQTVRLQVVVNDVAPLSDPDAYERNVDAFMDRLATLTLDEISAREELSFDLDFRDFGIDFSFDDLSFGRASGVGAYEDDGLVGYDYEMDVDDRRDYLPPLPSEVAPVFVKYMFASDDGLPPDTYLWNTARPWEPMVKVTC
;
A
#
# COMPACT_ATOMS: atom_id res chain seq x y z
N MET A 1 7.92 4.04 26.76
CA MET A 1 6.90 4.71 25.93
C MET A 1 6.23 3.62 25.15
N ASP A 2 4.92 3.50 25.27
CA ASP A 2 4.16 2.44 24.60
C ASP A 2 3.99 2.83 23.14
N HIS A 3 4.78 2.20 22.27
CA HIS A 3 4.76 2.45 20.83
C HIS A 3 3.55 1.78 20.14
N ASN A 4 2.67 1.11 20.90
CA ASN A 4 1.51 0.38 20.35
C ASN A 4 0.52 1.27 19.58
N ASN A 5 0.54 2.59 19.83
CA ASN A 5 -0.32 3.54 19.13
C ASN A 5 0.34 4.20 17.91
N VAL A 6 1.63 3.95 17.67
CA VAL A 6 2.36 4.54 16.55
C VAL A 6 2.20 3.63 15.33
N ILE A 7 1.81 4.23 14.21
CA ILE A 7 1.62 3.57 12.92
C ILE A 7 2.96 3.54 12.17
N ALA A 8 3.55 4.71 11.95
CA ALA A 8 4.79 4.86 11.19
C ALA A 8 5.46 6.21 11.49
N TRP A 9 6.71 6.34 11.08
CA TRP A 9 7.47 7.58 11.10
C TRP A 9 7.92 7.96 9.68
N LEU A 10 7.83 9.24 9.35
CA LEU A 10 8.32 9.81 8.10
C LEU A 10 9.61 10.58 8.39
N LEU A 11 10.73 10.06 7.89
CA LEU A 11 12.04 10.65 8.05
C LEU A 11 12.46 11.35 6.77
N PRO A 12 13.00 12.57 6.84
CA PRO A 12 13.61 13.19 5.69
C PRO A 12 14.84 12.38 5.29
N THR A 13 14.93 12.02 4.00
CA THR A 13 16.13 11.35 3.51
C THR A 13 17.35 12.25 3.70
N SER A 14 18.48 11.64 4.05
CA SER A 14 19.76 12.33 4.21
C SER A 14 20.01 13.22 3.00
N THR A 15 20.35 14.50 3.25
CA THR A 15 20.60 15.54 2.24
C THR A 15 19.41 16.07 1.43
N ASN A 16 18.18 15.59 1.64
CA ASN A 16 17.01 16.15 0.96
C ASN A 16 16.49 17.40 1.67
N GLN A 17 16.90 18.57 1.17
CA GLN A 17 16.53 19.86 1.76
C GLN A 17 15.00 20.10 1.78
N PRO A 18 14.23 19.78 0.71
CA PRO A 18 12.77 19.92 0.75
C PRO A 18 12.08 19.09 1.85
N ALA A 19 12.51 17.85 2.07
CA ALA A 19 11.98 17.01 3.14
C ALA A 19 12.37 17.54 4.53
N LEU A 20 13.59 18.04 4.69
CA LEU A 20 14.01 18.68 5.95
C LEU A 20 13.19 19.95 6.23
N GLU A 21 12.87 20.71 5.19
CA GLU A 21 11.98 21.88 5.29
C GLU A 21 10.57 21.46 5.70
N ALA A 22 9.99 20.44 5.06
CA ALA A 22 8.69 19.89 5.41
C ALA A 22 8.62 19.53 6.91
N VAL A 23 9.62 18.82 7.44
CA VAL A 23 9.67 18.46 8.87
C VAL A 23 9.79 19.69 9.79
N ARG A 24 10.38 20.78 9.30
CA ARG A 24 10.59 22.01 10.08
C ARG A 24 9.40 22.97 10.03
N LEU A 25 8.45 22.77 9.12
CA LEU A 25 7.27 23.62 9.01
C LEU A 25 6.50 23.68 10.34
N PRO A 26 6.10 24.88 10.80
CA PRO A 26 5.43 25.04 12.08
C PRO A 26 4.10 24.27 12.14
N GLU A 27 3.40 24.12 11.01
CA GLU A 27 2.14 23.39 10.88
C GLU A 27 2.30 21.89 11.19
N ASN A 28 3.50 21.35 10.99
CA ASN A 28 3.82 19.94 11.26
C ASN A 28 4.29 19.69 12.70
N THR A 29 4.37 20.74 13.54
CA THR A 29 4.92 20.64 14.91
C THR A 29 4.18 19.61 15.77
N ASN A 30 2.86 19.47 15.61
CA ASN A 30 2.05 18.52 16.41
C ASN A 30 2.37 17.06 16.12
N ARG A 31 3.03 16.76 14.99
CA ARG A 31 3.46 15.42 14.60
C ARG A 31 4.97 15.27 14.68
N ARG A 32 5.71 16.34 14.95
CA ARG A 32 7.17 16.34 14.91
C ARG A 32 7.74 15.74 16.19
N ILE A 33 8.61 14.76 16.01
CA ILE A 33 9.42 14.17 17.07
C ILE A 33 10.90 14.46 16.84
N ALA A 34 11.67 14.53 17.92
CA ALA A 34 13.10 14.86 17.85
C ALA A 34 13.96 13.70 17.31
N ALA A 35 13.54 12.46 17.60
CA ALA A 35 14.18 11.23 17.15
C ALA A 35 13.16 10.09 17.19
N ILE A 36 13.28 9.16 16.25
CA ILE A 36 12.62 7.86 16.35
C ILE A 36 13.34 6.96 17.36
N PRO A 37 12.68 5.92 17.91
CA PRO A 37 13.35 4.99 18.81
C PRO A 37 14.49 4.27 18.10
N SER A 38 15.60 4.02 18.80
CA SER A 38 16.82 3.45 18.22
C SER A 38 16.62 2.06 17.61
N SER A 39 15.61 1.30 18.05
CA SER A 39 15.23 0.02 17.47
C SER A 39 14.68 0.12 16.05
N PHE A 40 14.17 1.30 15.68
CA PHE A 40 13.60 1.59 14.36
C PHE A 40 14.51 2.49 13.53
N GLU A 41 15.67 2.90 14.06
CA GLU A 41 16.55 3.81 13.34
C GLU A 41 17.18 3.10 12.12
N PRO A 42 16.90 3.56 10.89
CA PRO A 42 17.45 2.92 9.71
C PRO A 42 18.97 3.14 9.70
N LEU A 43 19.69 2.04 9.44
CA LEU A 43 21.15 2.04 9.37
C LEU A 43 21.65 3.12 8.40
N PRO A 44 22.75 3.82 8.73
CA PRO A 44 23.33 4.81 7.84
C PRO A 44 23.67 4.17 6.50
N THR A 45 23.08 4.68 5.43
CA THR A 45 23.37 4.23 4.07
C THR A 45 24.78 4.68 3.67
N PRO A 46 25.53 3.86 2.91
CA PRO A 46 26.74 4.33 2.26
C PRO A 46 26.36 5.45 1.28
N ASN A 47 27.10 6.55 1.34
CA ASN A 47 26.93 7.67 0.43
C ASN A 47 27.10 7.17 -1.03
N PRO A 48 26.17 7.47 -1.97
CA PRO A 48 26.31 7.03 -3.37
C PRO A 48 27.55 7.62 -4.07
N ASP A 49 28.16 8.67 -3.51
CA ASP A 49 29.34 9.34 -4.07
C ASP A 49 30.69 8.71 -3.70
N ASN A 50 30.73 7.58 -2.97
CA ASN A 50 32.00 7.00 -2.52
C ASN A 50 32.20 5.56 -3.02
N THR A 51 32.51 5.41 -4.31
CA THR A 51 32.78 4.13 -4.99
C THR A 51 34.11 3.48 -4.64
N THR A 52 34.62 3.64 -3.42
CA THR A 52 35.89 3.00 -3.01
C THR A 52 35.70 2.26 -1.69
N ILE A 53 35.22 1.01 -1.78
CA ILE A 53 35.25 0.09 -0.64
C ILE A 53 36.72 -0.22 -0.37
N ASN A 54 37.26 0.38 0.68
CA ASN A 54 38.60 0.07 1.16
C ASN A 54 38.48 -1.17 2.06
N PRO A 55 38.98 -2.35 1.66
CA PRO A 55 38.81 -3.60 2.40
C PRO A 55 39.50 -3.60 3.78
N LEU A 56 40.24 -2.54 4.13
CA LEU A 56 40.84 -2.33 5.44
C LEU A 56 39.85 -1.86 6.53
N LEU A 57 38.61 -1.49 6.18
CA LEU A 57 37.60 -1.06 7.16
C LEU A 57 36.79 -2.22 7.77
N LEU A 58 36.96 -3.46 7.29
CA LEU A 58 36.21 -4.61 7.79
C LEU A 58 36.72 -5.16 9.15
N ASN A 59 37.91 -4.74 9.60
CA ASN A 59 38.55 -5.26 10.81
C ASN A 59 38.83 -4.21 11.90
N LYS A 60 38.24 -3.01 11.83
CA LYS A 60 38.46 -1.99 12.87
C LYS A 60 37.32 -1.96 13.86
N THR A 61 37.58 -2.64 14.98
CA THR A 61 36.92 -2.51 16.29
C THR A 61 36.32 -1.12 16.48
N THR A 62 35.02 -1.13 16.75
CA THR A 62 34.16 -0.04 17.19
C THR A 62 34.89 0.96 18.09
N SER A 63 35.27 2.10 17.53
CA SER A 63 35.50 3.33 18.29
C SER A 63 34.15 4.04 18.46
N PRO A 64 33.66 4.29 19.70
CA PRO A 64 32.37 4.91 19.94
C PRO A 64 32.55 6.43 19.89
N THR A 65 32.42 7.05 18.71
CA THR A 65 32.56 8.52 18.63
C THR A 65 31.77 9.21 17.54
N THR A 66 30.59 8.68 17.19
CA THR A 66 29.49 9.50 16.69
C THR A 66 28.21 8.81 17.14
N THR A 67 27.62 9.29 18.23
CA THR A 67 26.19 9.05 18.45
C THR A 67 25.47 9.50 17.18
N PRO A 68 24.62 8.67 16.56
CA PRO A 68 23.84 9.12 15.41
C PRO A 68 23.07 10.36 15.86
N LYS A 69 23.28 11.46 15.13
CA LYS A 69 22.59 12.72 15.44
C LYS A 69 21.09 12.45 15.37
N PRO A 70 20.30 12.83 16.39
CA PRO A 70 18.85 12.71 16.37
C PRO A 70 18.30 13.28 15.05
N ARG A 71 17.65 12.42 14.25
CA ARG A 71 16.99 12.84 13.02
C ARG A 71 15.54 13.17 13.34
N PRO A 72 15.13 14.45 13.18
CA PRO A 72 13.74 14.80 13.39
C PRO A 72 12.86 14.09 12.36
N ALA A 73 11.69 13.65 12.80
CA ALA A 73 10.75 12.88 12.00
C ALA A 73 9.32 13.37 12.25
N LEU A 74 8.40 12.96 11.38
CA LEU A 74 6.96 13.12 11.59
C LEU A 74 6.37 11.78 12.00
N GLU A 75 5.63 11.76 13.10
CA GLU A 75 4.96 10.58 13.63
C GLU A 75 3.50 10.51 13.14
N LEU A 76 3.13 9.33 12.66
CA LEU A 76 1.75 8.94 12.40
C LEU A 76 1.30 8.02 13.53
N SER A 77 0.23 8.38 14.23
CA SER A 77 -0.27 7.60 15.36
C SER A 77 -1.79 7.61 15.42
N PHE A 78 -2.37 6.58 16.04
CA PHE A 78 -3.82 6.49 16.26
C PHE A 78 -4.30 7.52 17.30
N THR A 79 -3.41 7.97 18.19
CA THR A 79 -3.71 8.98 19.22
C THR A 79 -3.74 10.41 18.67
N ASN A 80 -3.00 10.67 17.59
CA ASN A 80 -3.07 11.91 16.83
C ASN A 80 -3.66 11.63 15.45
N PRO A 81 -4.99 11.43 15.35
CA PRO A 81 -5.66 11.03 14.11
C PRO A 81 -5.52 12.11 13.02
N PRO A 82 -5.82 11.77 11.76
CA PRO A 82 -5.83 12.74 10.68
C PRO A 82 -6.88 13.83 10.91
N LYS A 83 -6.60 15.03 10.41
CA LYS A 83 -7.51 16.17 10.39
C LYS A 83 -8.68 15.93 9.45
N ASN A 84 -8.45 15.13 8.39
CA ASN A 84 -9.39 14.89 7.32
C ASN A 84 -9.94 13.45 7.36
N HIS A 85 -11.16 13.27 6.85
CA HIS A 85 -11.88 11.99 6.84
C HIS A 85 -11.41 11.00 5.76
N THR A 86 -10.29 11.29 5.10
CA THR A 86 -9.73 10.42 4.05
C THR A 86 -8.49 9.64 4.50
N GLY A 87 -7.90 10.00 5.65
CA GLY A 87 -6.58 9.54 6.10
C GLY A 87 -5.59 10.70 6.24
N PHE A 88 -4.31 10.40 6.48
CA PHE A 88 -3.28 11.43 6.63
C PHE A 88 -2.95 12.04 5.27
N VAL A 89 -3.38 13.28 5.04
CA VAL A 89 -3.17 13.98 3.77
C VAL A 89 -1.81 14.66 3.76
N LEU A 90 -1.03 14.43 2.70
CA LEU A 90 0.20 15.14 2.38
C LEU A 90 -0.04 16.08 1.21
N GLY A 91 0.35 17.34 1.34
CA GLY A 91 0.21 18.33 0.26
C GLY A 91 0.51 19.75 0.70
N THR A 92 0.23 20.72 -0.16
CA THR A 92 0.50 22.16 0.08
C THR A 92 -0.68 22.91 0.72
N ASP A 93 -1.83 22.24 0.90
CA ASP A 93 -3.01 22.84 1.52
C ASP A 93 -2.84 22.97 3.04
N PRO A 94 -3.19 24.12 3.67
CA PRO A 94 -3.19 24.25 5.14
C PRO A 94 -4.10 23.25 5.87
N GLY A 95 -5.11 22.71 5.18
CA GLY A 95 -5.97 21.64 5.67
C GLY A 95 -5.28 20.26 5.72
N ALA A 96 -4.10 20.10 5.11
CA ALA A 96 -3.35 18.86 5.13
C ALA A 96 -2.86 18.49 6.55
N ASP A 97 -2.70 17.18 6.76
CA ASP A 97 -2.14 16.63 7.99
C ASP A 97 -0.64 16.86 8.09
N ILE A 98 0.02 16.75 6.94
CA ILE A 98 1.44 16.99 6.75
C ILE A 98 1.58 17.97 5.61
N LEU A 99 1.95 19.19 5.98
CA LEU A 99 2.19 20.26 5.03
C LEU A 99 3.54 20.02 4.35
N LEU A 100 3.53 20.09 3.02
CA LEU A 100 4.71 20.02 2.18
C LEU A 100 5.10 21.43 1.71
N PRO A 101 6.38 21.70 1.45
CA PRO A 101 6.80 22.97 0.87
C PRO A 101 6.11 23.19 -0.48
N SER A 102 5.80 24.45 -0.79
CA SER A 102 5.15 24.81 -2.05
C SER A 102 6.14 24.72 -3.21
N LEU A 103 6.29 23.52 -3.77
CA LEU A 103 7.15 23.23 -4.91
C LEU A 103 6.32 22.94 -6.17
N PRO A 104 6.86 23.21 -7.37
CA PRO A 104 6.20 22.89 -8.62
C PRO A 104 5.81 21.40 -8.69
N GLY A 105 4.57 21.15 -9.09
CA GLY A 105 4.04 19.80 -9.23
C GLY A 105 3.46 19.19 -7.95
N ILE A 106 3.67 19.78 -6.77
CA ILE A 106 3.00 19.31 -5.55
C ILE A 106 1.58 19.87 -5.51
N ALA A 107 0.60 18.98 -5.34
CA ALA A 107 -0.81 19.36 -5.32
C ALA A 107 -1.21 19.78 -3.89
N PRO A 108 -2.28 20.60 -3.74
CA PRO A 108 -2.82 20.95 -2.42
C PRO A 108 -3.12 19.72 -1.55
N ARG A 109 -3.68 18.66 -2.16
CA ARG A 109 -3.83 17.32 -1.60
C ARG A 109 -3.17 16.34 -2.58
N HIS A 110 -1.92 15.98 -2.32
CA HIS A 110 -1.11 15.22 -3.28
C HIS A 110 -1.28 13.72 -3.11
N CYS A 111 -1.14 13.23 -1.88
CA CYS A 111 -1.40 11.83 -1.58
C CYS A 111 -1.94 11.67 -0.16
N VAL A 112 -2.46 10.48 0.11
CA VAL A 112 -3.08 10.13 1.38
C VAL A 112 -2.50 8.82 1.89
N LEU A 113 -2.06 8.81 3.15
CA LEU A 113 -1.71 7.60 3.86
C LEU A 113 -2.93 7.11 4.63
N THR A 114 -3.35 5.88 4.36
CA THR A 114 -4.55 5.26 4.95
C THR A 114 -4.38 3.75 5.04
N PHE A 115 -5.43 3.02 5.42
CA PHE A 115 -5.44 1.56 5.48
C PHE A 115 -6.34 0.96 4.40
N ASP A 116 -6.00 -0.25 3.97
CA ASP A 116 -6.87 -1.07 3.13
C ASP A 116 -7.77 -2.01 3.95
N ALA A 117 -8.59 -2.81 3.26
CA ALA A 117 -9.47 -3.80 3.90
C ALA A 117 -8.71 -4.90 4.66
N GLU A 118 -7.42 -5.10 4.37
CA GLU A 118 -6.52 -6.02 5.08
C GLU A 118 -5.75 -5.33 6.20
N ARG A 119 -6.09 -4.08 6.55
CA ARG A 119 -5.49 -3.29 7.64
C ARG A 119 -4.00 -3.03 7.41
N ARG A 120 -3.59 -3.01 6.15
CA ARG A 120 -2.24 -2.67 5.72
C ARG A 120 -2.15 -1.18 5.46
N LEU A 121 -1.04 -0.57 5.83
CA LEU A 121 -0.77 0.83 5.53
C LEU A 121 -0.52 0.97 4.03
N ILE A 122 -1.24 1.87 3.40
CA ILE A 122 -1.14 2.16 1.97
C ILE A 122 -0.93 3.65 1.71
N LEU A 123 -0.28 3.96 0.60
CA LEU A 123 -0.27 5.29 0.01
C LEU A 123 -1.22 5.29 -1.18
N ARG A 124 -2.13 6.26 -1.22
CA ARG A 124 -2.98 6.54 -2.38
C ARG A 124 -2.61 7.90 -2.96
N ASP A 125 -2.14 7.93 -4.19
CA ASP A 125 -1.88 9.18 -4.89
C ASP A 125 -3.20 9.76 -5.43
N THR A 126 -3.41 11.06 -5.18
CA THR A 126 -4.56 11.82 -5.69
C THR A 126 -4.12 12.94 -6.62
N SER A 127 -2.82 13.03 -6.90
CA SER A 127 -2.22 14.10 -7.67
C SER A 127 -2.37 13.87 -9.18
N ALA A 128 -2.12 14.94 -9.95
CA ALA A 128 -2.05 14.87 -11.41
C ALA A 128 -0.64 14.58 -11.93
N THR A 129 0.38 14.89 -11.12
CA THR A 129 1.81 14.81 -11.45
C THR A 129 2.44 13.49 -11.01
N GLY A 130 1.82 12.82 -10.04
CA GLY A 130 2.19 11.52 -9.54
C GLY A 130 3.13 11.54 -8.34
N THR A 131 3.12 10.43 -7.64
CA THR A 131 4.02 10.09 -6.54
C THR A 131 4.91 8.92 -6.97
N ALA A 132 6.18 8.93 -6.59
CA ALA A 132 7.06 7.78 -6.76
C ALA A 132 7.32 7.09 -5.41
N VAL A 133 7.08 5.78 -5.35
CA VAL A 133 7.45 4.96 -4.19
C VAL A 133 8.64 4.09 -4.57
N TRP A 134 9.62 4.06 -3.68
CA TRP A 134 10.85 3.30 -3.80
C TRP A 134 10.85 2.18 -2.76
N TYR A 135 11.06 0.96 -3.23
CA TYR A 135 11.35 -0.21 -2.42
C TYR A 135 12.83 -0.54 -2.63
N ASP A 136 13.63 -0.35 -1.59
CA ASP A 136 15.08 -0.37 -1.59
C ASP A 136 15.72 0.62 -2.57
N ALA A 137 16.05 0.12 -3.77
CA ALA A 137 16.63 0.88 -4.87
C ALA A 137 15.75 0.85 -6.13
N SER A 138 14.57 0.22 -6.06
CA SER A 138 13.68 0.02 -7.19
C SER A 138 12.45 0.92 -7.06
N SER A 139 12.13 1.64 -8.13
CA SER A 139 10.92 2.44 -8.24
C SER A 139 10.39 2.42 -9.66
N ASN A 140 9.08 2.55 -9.80
CA ASN A 140 8.39 2.65 -11.09
C ASN A 140 8.25 4.09 -11.60
N GLY A 141 8.96 5.03 -10.98
CA GLY A 141 8.87 6.46 -11.25
C GLY A 141 7.58 7.07 -10.71
N ASP A 142 7.32 8.31 -11.10
CA ASP A 142 6.12 9.02 -10.70
C ASP A 142 4.89 8.41 -11.36
N ARG A 143 3.91 7.99 -10.55
CA ARG A 143 2.61 7.49 -11.03
C ARG A 143 1.48 8.30 -10.43
N ALA A 144 0.54 8.67 -11.28
CA ALA A 144 -0.63 9.43 -10.89
C ALA A 144 -1.81 8.48 -10.63
N ARG A 145 -2.58 8.74 -9.57
CA ARG A 145 -3.81 8.02 -9.21
C ARG A 145 -3.63 6.53 -8.94
N GLU A 146 -2.43 6.15 -8.50
CA GLU A 146 -2.09 4.78 -8.13
C GLU A 146 -2.00 4.59 -6.62
N SER A 147 -1.98 3.33 -6.18
CA SER A 147 -1.84 2.96 -4.77
C SER A 147 -0.66 2.01 -4.56
N TRP A 148 0.01 2.16 -3.41
CA TRP A 148 1.19 1.39 -3.01
C TRP A 148 1.05 0.84 -1.60
N LEU A 149 1.52 -0.38 -1.40
CA LEU A 149 1.62 -1.00 -0.08
C LEU A 149 2.84 -0.45 0.66
N LEU A 150 2.64 -0.01 1.89
CA LEU A 150 3.70 0.47 2.78
C LEU A 150 3.93 -0.47 3.97
N SER A 151 2.94 -1.28 4.36
CA SER A 151 3.10 -2.33 5.37
C SER A 151 2.41 -3.63 4.98
N ALA A 152 2.77 -4.73 5.65
CA ALA A 152 2.11 -6.03 5.48
C ALA A 152 0.94 -6.25 6.46
N GLY A 153 0.62 -5.26 7.31
CA GLY A 153 -0.45 -5.35 8.31
C GLY A 153 -0.14 -6.40 9.38
N THR A 154 -1.09 -7.30 9.66
CA THR A 154 -0.91 -8.45 10.55
C THR A 154 -0.34 -9.68 9.84
N SER A 155 -0.15 -9.60 8.52
CA SER A 155 0.42 -10.67 7.71
C SER A 155 1.93 -10.53 7.56
N TYR A 156 2.60 -11.66 7.30
CA TYR A 156 3.99 -11.65 6.85
C TYR A 156 4.03 -11.60 5.32
N GLY A 157 4.73 -10.62 4.75
CA GLY A 157 4.81 -10.47 3.31
C GLY A 157 5.43 -9.14 2.89
N PHE A 158 5.31 -8.83 1.60
CA PHE A 158 5.74 -7.53 1.11
C PHE A 158 4.84 -6.39 1.65
N PRO A 159 5.40 -5.21 1.98
CA PRO A 159 6.81 -4.82 1.86
C PRO A 159 7.67 -5.07 3.12
N SER A 160 7.25 -5.88 4.12
CA SER A 160 8.04 -6.10 5.35
C SER A 160 9.42 -6.73 5.14
N MET A 161 9.69 -7.27 3.95
CA MET A 161 11.00 -7.77 3.52
C MET A 161 11.92 -6.71 2.90
N VAL A 162 11.41 -5.49 2.69
CA VAL A 162 12.12 -4.37 2.08
C VAL A 162 12.88 -3.62 3.18
N ASP A 163 14.18 -3.40 2.99
CA ASP A 163 15.02 -2.71 3.96
C ASP A 163 14.72 -1.20 4.01
N ARG A 164 14.31 -0.63 2.87
CA ARG A 164 14.10 0.81 2.72
C ARG A 164 12.88 1.15 1.89
N LEU A 165 11.92 1.81 2.51
CA LEU A 165 10.73 2.37 1.84
C LEU A 165 10.86 3.90 1.77
N VAL A 166 10.84 4.48 0.56
CA VAL A 166 10.89 5.95 0.38
C VAL A 166 9.74 6.41 -0.51
N ILE A 167 9.03 7.43 -0.05
CA ILE A 167 8.06 8.17 -0.85
C ILE A 167 8.77 9.43 -1.38
N ASP A 168 8.72 9.65 -2.69
CA ASP A 168 9.20 10.85 -3.38
C ASP A 168 7.99 11.59 -3.95
N ILE A 169 7.69 12.75 -3.36
CA ILE A 169 6.62 13.65 -3.78
C ILE A 169 7.30 14.85 -4.43
N GLN A 170 7.53 14.76 -5.74
CA GLN A 170 8.09 15.84 -6.55
C GLN A 170 9.34 16.47 -5.91
N THR A 171 10.35 15.64 -5.62
CA THR A 171 11.62 15.95 -4.93
C THR A 171 11.58 15.98 -3.40
N VAL A 172 10.40 15.95 -2.77
CA VAL A 172 10.28 15.78 -1.32
C VAL A 172 10.38 14.30 -0.97
N ARG A 173 11.56 13.88 -0.49
CA ARG A 173 11.86 12.46 -0.23
C ARG A 173 11.79 12.11 1.25
N LEU A 174 10.75 11.37 1.61
CA LEU A 174 10.48 10.89 2.95
C LEU A 174 10.66 9.37 3.02
N GLN A 175 11.58 8.91 3.85
CA GLN A 175 11.69 7.50 4.21
C GLN A 175 10.56 7.16 5.19
N VAL A 176 9.81 6.12 4.88
CA VAL A 176 8.76 5.58 5.74
C VAL A 176 9.36 4.46 6.58
N VAL A 177 9.21 4.56 7.89
CA VAL A 177 9.57 3.52 8.84
C VAL A 177 8.29 3.08 9.53
N VAL A 178 7.80 1.89 9.16
CA VAL A 178 6.59 1.33 9.74
C VAL A 178 6.88 0.69 11.09
N ASN A 179 5.96 0.84 12.03
CA ASN A 179 6.03 0.16 13.31
C ASN A 179 5.47 -1.26 13.20
N ASP A 180 6.26 -2.18 12.65
CA ASP A 180 5.87 -3.60 12.51
C ASP A 180 5.82 -4.35 13.86
N VAL A 181 6.33 -3.75 14.94
CA VAL A 181 6.28 -4.36 16.28
C VAL A 181 4.86 -4.33 16.85
N ALA A 182 4.08 -3.29 16.57
CA ALA A 182 2.71 -3.18 17.06
C ALA A 182 1.80 -4.33 16.59
N PRO A 183 1.66 -4.61 15.27
CA PRO A 183 0.83 -5.70 14.79
C PRO A 183 1.34 -7.08 15.20
N LEU A 184 2.65 -7.26 15.43
CA LEU A 184 3.23 -8.54 15.87
C LEU A 184 3.09 -8.78 17.38
N SER A 185 3.09 -7.71 18.19
CA SER A 185 3.03 -7.83 19.65
C SER A 185 1.61 -7.97 20.17
N ASP A 186 0.67 -7.24 19.58
CA ASP A 186 -0.76 -7.27 19.92
C ASP A 186 -1.61 -7.07 18.66
N PRO A 187 -1.81 -8.15 17.87
CA PRO A 187 -2.60 -8.09 16.65
C PRO A 187 -4.02 -7.58 16.91
N ASP A 188 -4.68 -8.06 17.97
CA ASP A 188 -6.07 -7.71 18.30
C ASP A 188 -6.23 -6.23 18.67
N ALA A 189 -5.25 -5.63 19.34
CA ALA A 189 -5.27 -4.19 19.59
C ALA A 189 -4.97 -3.37 18.33
N TYR A 190 -4.01 -3.80 17.51
CA TYR A 190 -3.73 -3.14 16.23
C TYR A 190 -4.95 -3.16 15.31
N GLU A 191 -5.60 -4.32 15.18
CA GLU A 191 -6.80 -4.48 14.37
C GLU A 191 -7.91 -3.54 14.85
N ARG A 192 -8.25 -3.56 16.15
CA ARG A 192 -9.27 -2.64 16.69
C ARG A 192 -8.92 -1.17 16.49
N ASN A 193 -7.65 -0.80 16.57
CA ASN A 193 -7.21 0.58 16.33
C ASN A 193 -7.37 0.98 14.86
N VAL A 194 -7.07 0.08 13.92
CA VAL A 194 -7.29 0.30 12.49
C VAL A 194 -8.79 0.34 12.17
N ASP A 195 -9.61 -0.54 12.73
CA ASP A 195 -11.06 -0.48 12.54
C ASP A 195 -11.64 0.83 13.07
N ALA A 196 -11.30 1.19 14.32
CA ALA A 196 -11.76 2.44 14.89
C ALA A 196 -11.29 3.66 14.08
N PHE A 197 -10.11 3.58 13.47
CA PHE A 197 -9.63 4.60 12.54
C PHE A 197 -10.49 4.64 11.27
N MET A 198 -10.71 3.50 10.62
CA MET A 198 -11.48 3.40 9.37
C MET A 198 -12.96 3.76 9.57
N ASP A 199 -13.55 3.34 10.68
CA ASP A 199 -14.91 3.69 11.07
C ASP A 199 -15.05 5.21 11.22
N ARG A 200 -14.09 5.88 11.88
CA ARG A 200 -14.10 7.35 12.00
C ARG A 200 -14.04 8.05 10.66
N LEU A 201 -13.29 7.51 9.70
CA LEU A 201 -13.27 8.04 8.34
C LEU A 201 -14.66 7.90 7.69
N ALA A 202 -15.30 6.73 7.83
CA ALA A 202 -16.62 6.46 7.25
C ALA A 202 -17.80 7.17 7.97
N THR A 203 -17.70 7.45 9.27
CA THR A 203 -18.82 8.08 10.00
C THR A 203 -18.98 9.55 9.63
N LEU A 204 -17.87 10.25 9.38
CA LEU A 204 -17.87 11.68 9.09
C LEU A 204 -18.18 11.97 7.62
N THR A 205 -17.94 11.02 6.71
CA THR A 205 -18.41 11.14 5.32
C THR A 205 -19.94 11.15 5.26
N LEU A 206 -20.64 10.35 6.06
CA LEU A 206 -22.11 10.35 6.11
C LEU A 206 -22.71 11.65 6.65
N ASP A 207 -22.10 12.24 7.69
CA ASP A 207 -22.54 13.54 8.22
C ASP A 207 -22.25 14.69 7.23
N GLU A 208 -21.13 14.63 6.49
CA GLU A 208 -20.82 15.58 5.41
C GLU A 208 -21.72 15.41 4.18
N ILE A 209 -22.14 14.17 3.87
CA ILE A 209 -23.14 13.86 2.85
C ILE A 209 -24.52 14.40 3.28
N SER A 210 -24.93 14.18 4.53
CA SER A 210 -26.19 14.68 5.08
C SER A 210 -26.22 16.20 5.20
N ALA A 211 -25.09 16.84 5.53
CA ALA A 211 -24.95 18.30 5.55
C ALA A 211 -24.92 18.94 4.14
N ARG A 212 -24.78 18.13 3.09
CA ARG A 212 -24.85 18.57 1.68
C ARG A 212 -26.21 18.37 1.03
N GLU A 213 -27.23 17.87 1.74
CA GLU A 213 -28.59 17.71 1.22
C GLU A 213 -29.39 19.04 1.20
N GLU A 214 -29.03 19.93 0.28
CA GLU A 214 -30.00 20.73 -0.51
C GLU A 214 -30.12 20.17 -1.95
N LEU A 215 -29.98 18.85 -2.11
CA LEU A 215 -30.36 18.16 -3.34
C LEU A 215 -31.34 17.05 -3.01
N SER A 216 -32.62 17.41 -2.98
CA SER A 216 -33.74 16.48 -3.05
C SER A 216 -33.58 15.61 -4.30
N PHE A 217 -33.11 14.37 -4.14
CA PHE A 217 -33.32 13.33 -5.13
C PHE A 217 -34.70 12.73 -4.87
N ASP A 218 -35.68 13.27 -5.60
CA ASP A 218 -37.02 12.71 -5.71
C ASP A 218 -36.90 11.40 -6.50
N LEU A 219 -36.59 10.30 -5.83
CA LEU A 219 -36.60 8.97 -6.43
C LEU A 219 -38.04 8.45 -6.45
N ASP A 220 -38.82 8.92 -7.43
CA ASP A 220 -40.11 8.33 -7.76
C ASP A 220 -39.87 6.99 -8.47
N PHE A 221 -39.79 5.91 -7.70
CA PHE A 221 -39.54 4.53 -8.17
C PHE A 221 -40.67 3.93 -9.04
N ARG A 222 -41.59 4.74 -9.55
CA ARG A 222 -42.72 4.29 -10.39
C ARG A 222 -42.43 4.31 -11.89
N ASP A 223 -41.33 4.95 -12.33
CA ASP A 223 -41.03 5.10 -13.76
C ASP A 223 -40.10 4.01 -14.33
N PHE A 224 -39.53 3.15 -13.47
CA PHE A 224 -38.64 2.07 -13.90
C PHE A 224 -39.31 0.70 -14.10
N GLY A 225 -40.61 0.56 -13.81
CA GLY A 225 -41.35 -0.67 -14.14
C GLY A 225 -40.80 -1.96 -13.52
N ILE A 226 -40.04 -1.88 -12.42
CA ILE A 226 -39.52 -3.04 -11.71
C ILE A 226 -40.50 -3.38 -10.57
N ASP A 227 -41.39 -4.32 -10.84
CA ASP A 227 -42.27 -4.91 -9.82
C ASP A 227 -41.55 -6.09 -9.16
N PHE A 228 -41.18 -5.95 -7.88
CA PHE A 228 -40.65 -7.05 -7.09
C PHE A 228 -41.83 -7.83 -6.49
N SER A 229 -42.45 -8.72 -7.27
CA SER A 229 -43.32 -9.75 -6.71
C SER A 229 -42.45 -10.83 -6.06
N PHE A 230 -42.39 -10.79 -4.73
CA PHE A 230 -41.70 -11.75 -3.88
C PHE A 230 -42.49 -13.07 -3.83
N ASP A 231 -42.42 -13.87 -4.90
CA ASP A 231 -42.96 -15.24 -4.95
C ASP A 231 -42.36 -15.98 -6.17
N ASP A 232 -41.06 -16.32 -6.15
CA ASP A 232 -40.55 -17.46 -6.95
C ASP A 232 -39.09 -17.86 -6.64
N LEU A 233 -38.80 -18.26 -5.40
CA LEU A 233 -37.59 -19.04 -5.09
C LEU A 233 -37.96 -20.47 -4.66
N SER A 234 -38.39 -21.27 -5.64
CA SER A 234 -38.40 -22.72 -5.50
C SER A 234 -37.01 -23.29 -5.79
N PHE A 235 -36.31 -23.71 -4.72
CA PHE A 235 -35.05 -24.44 -4.82
C PHE A 235 -35.29 -25.84 -5.41
N GLY A 236 -35.03 -26.00 -6.71
CA GLY A 236 -35.11 -27.26 -7.43
C GLY A 236 -33.83 -28.10 -7.34
N ARG A 237 -33.92 -29.20 -6.60
CA ARG A 237 -32.95 -30.30 -6.52
C ARG A 237 -33.23 -31.34 -7.63
N ALA A 238 -32.23 -31.69 -8.46
CA ALA A 238 -32.18 -32.91 -9.30
C ALA A 238 -30.69 -33.12 -9.69
N SER A 239 -29.98 -34.25 -9.54
CA SER A 239 -30.21 -35.70 -9.58
C SER A 239 -30.61 -36.25 -10.96
N GLY A 240 -29.66 -36.98 -11.58
CA GLY A 240 -29.78 -37.74 -12.84
C GLY A 240 -28.39 -37.89 -13.46
N VAL A 241 -27.61 -38.96 -13.23
CA VAL A 241 -27.73 -40.34 -13.77
C VAL A 241 -27.85 -40.36 -15.29
N GLY A 242 -26.81 -40.87 -15.96
CA GLY A 242 -26.78 -41.13 -17.40
C GLY A 242 -25.47 -41.82 -17.79
N ALA A 243 -25.42 -43.13 -17.57
CA ALA A 243 -24.38 -44.03 -18.07
C ALA A 243 -24.69 -44.41 -19.53
N TYR A 244 -23.66 -44.39 -20.38
CA TYR A 244 -23.64 -45.11 -21.65
C TYR A 244 -22.26 -45.75 -21.79
N GLU A 245 -22.25 -47.07 -21.83
CA GLU A 245 -21.13 -47.95 -22.18
C GLU A 245 -21.14 -48.19 -23.70
N ASP A 246 -20.03 -48.81 -24.17
CA ASP A 246 -19.84 -49.50 -25.46
C ASP A 246 -19.46 -48.56 -26.64
N ASP A 247 -18.54 -48.85 -27.57
CA ASP A 247 -17.84 -50.07 -27.99
C ASP A 247 -16.71 -49.68 -28.99
N GLY A 248 -15.69 -50.53 -29.17
CA GLY A 248 -15.06 -50.70 -30.51
C GLY A 248 -13.56 -50.41 -30.71
N LEU A 249 -12.74 -51.39 -30.33
CA LEU A 249 -11.44 -51.84 -30.90
C LEU A 249 -10.97 -51.23 -32.26
N VAL A 250 -9.71 -50.79 -32.34
CA VAL A 250 -8.70 -51.33 -33.30
C VAL A 250 -7.27 -50.95 -32.88
N GLY A 251 -6.39 -51.95 -32.82
CA GLY A 251 -4.96 -51.78 -32.60
C GLY A 251 -4.22 -51.34 -33.86
N TYR A 252 -3.22 -50.49 -33.67
CA TYR A 252 -2.13 -50.28 -34.61
C TYR A 252 -0.83 -50.16 -33.81
N ASP A 253 -0.03 -51.21 -33.96
CA ASP A 253 1.35 -51.26 -33.48
C ASP A 253 2.19 -50.39 -34.42
N TYR A 254 2.66 -49.25 -33.92
CA TYR A 254 3.75 -48.50 -34.56
C TYR A 254 4.97 -48.59 -33.63
N GLU A 255 5.88 -49.49 -33.97
CA GLU A 255 7.27 -49.42 -33.56
C GLU A 255 7.85 -48.10 -34.06
N MET A 256 8.08 -47.15 -33.15
CA MET A 256 8.91 -45.98 -33.43
C MET A 256 10.34 -46.27 -32.96
N ASP A 257 11.24 -46.21 -33.94
CA ASP A 257 12.67 -46.38 -33.82
C ASP A 257 13.27 -45.57 -32.66
N VAL A 258 14.06 -46.29 -31.86
CA VAL A 258 14.90 -45.74 -30.79
C VAL A 258 16.19 -45.23 -31.43
N ASP A 259 16.21 -44.00 -31.96
CA ASP A 259 17.47 -43.26 -32.16
C ASP A 259 17.24 -41.77 -32.45
N ASP A 260 17.10 -40.96 -31.39
CA ASP A 260 17.67 -39.59 -31.26
C ASP A 260 17.12 -38.95 -29.96
N ARG A 261 17.51 -39.50 -28.80
CA ARG A 261 17.40 -38.76 -27.53
C ARG A 261 18.55 -37.75 -27.46
N ARG A 262 18.43 -36.67 -28.23
CA ARG A 262 19.09 -35.42 -27.88
C ARG A 262 18.31 -34.81 -26.73
N ASP A 263 19.01 -34.57 -25.64
CA ASP A 263 18.53 -33.91 -24.43
C ASP A 263 18.05 -32.48 -24.73
N TYR A 264 16.86 -32.35 -25.31
CA TYR A 264 16.10 -31.11 -25.29
C TYR A 264 15.39 -31.06 -23.93
N LEU A 265 16.14 -30.67 -22.90
CA LEU A 265 15.50 -30.04 -21.75
C LEU A 265 14.64 -28.90 -22.32
N PRO A 266 13.31 -28.89 -22.08
CA PRO A 266 12.52 -27.73 -22.43
C PRO A 266 13.20 -26.51 -21.77
N PRO A 267 13.35 -25.38 -22.46
CA PRO A 267 13.86 -24.18 -21.83
C PRO A 267 13.03 -23.97 -20.57
N LEU A 268 13.70 -23.98 -19.40
CA LEU A 268 13.06 -23.61 -18.14
C LEU A 268 12.33 -22.28 -18.42
N PRO A 269 11.01 -22.18 -18.19
CA PRO A 269 10.34 -20.91 -18.30
C PRO A 269 10.99 -19.98 -17.27
N SER A 270 11.86 -19.11 -17.77
CA SER A 270 12.57 -18.08 -17.00
C SER A 270 11.63 -16.98 -16.50
N GLU A 271 10.33 -17.09 -16.80
CA GLU A 271 9.32 -16.17 -16.36
C GLU A 271 8.36 -16.95 -15.46
N VAL A 272 8.53 -16.76 -14.15
CA VAL A 272 7.51 -17.11 -13.17
C VAL A 272 6.23 -16.38 -13.61
N ALA A 273 5.20 -17.14 -13.97
CA ALA A 273 3.92 -16.56 -14.38
C ALA A 273 3.46 -15.57 -13.30
N PRO A 274 3.07 -14.33 -13.67
CA PRO A 274 2.66 -13.34 -12.69
C PRO A 274 1.45 -13.87 -11.91
N VAL A 275 1.62 -14.06 -10.60
CA VAL A 275 0.53 -14.44 -9.71
C VAL A 275 -0.13 -13.14 -9.26
N PHE A 276 -1.33 -12.87 -9.80
CA PHE A 276 -2.10 -11.69 -9.42
C PHE A 276 -2.98 -12.00 -8.20
N VAL A 277 -2.91 -11.15 -7.18
CA VAL A 277 -3.86 -11.17 -6.06
C VAL A 277 -4.92 -10.11 -6.29
N LYS A 278 -6.19 -10.50 -6.17
CA LYS A 278 -7.36 -9.63 -6.34
C LYS A 278 -7.70 -8.97 -4.99
N TYR A 279 -7.71 -7.65 -4.98
CA TYR A 279 -8.14 -6.82 -3.85
C TYR A 279 -9.43 -6.10 -4.17
N MET A 280 -10.29 -5.92 -3.17
CA MET A 280 -11.54 -5.17 -3.29
C MET A 280 -11.55 -4.05 -2.24
N PHE A 281 -11.71 -2.81 -2.69
CA PHE A 281 -11.82 -1.64 -1.82
C PHE A 281 -13.26 -1.15 -1.82
N ALA A 282 -13.83 -0.82 -0.66
CA ALA A 282 -15.14 -0.18 -0.61
C ALA A 282 -15.09 1.16 -1.37
N SER A 283 -16.05 1.38 -2.26
CA SER A 283 -16.19 2.66 -2.96
C SER A 283 -16.99 3.62 -2.06
N ASP A 284 -16.49 4.85 -1.91
CA ASP A 284 -17.07 5.89 -1.05
C ASP A 284 -18.48 6.33 -1.53
N ASP A 285 -18.81 6.09 -2.80
CA ASP A 285 -20.00 6.63 -3.47
C ASP A 285 -21.18 5.65 -3.60
N GLY A 286 -21.24 4.57 -2.78
CA GLY A 286 -22.28 3.54 -2.91
C GLY A 286 -22.19 2.67 -4.19
N LEU A 287 -21.12 2.86 -4.97
CA LEU A 287 -20.77 2.05 -6.13
C LEU A 287 -20.18 0.70 -5.70
N PRO A 288 -20.19 -0.32 -6.60
CA PRO A 288 -19.52 -1.60 -6.32
C PRO A 288 -18.05 -1.39 -5.96
N PRO A 289 -17.49 -2.23 -5.06
CA PRO A 289 -16.13 -2.07 -4.58
C PRO A 289 -15.12 -2.09 -5.74
N ASP A 290 -14.18 -1.15 -5.71
CA ASP A 290 -13.12 -1.06 -6.69
C ASP A 290 -12.25 -2.32 -6.60
N THR A 291 -12.10 -3.03 -7.72
CA THR A 291 -11.22 -4.19 -7.81
C THR A 291 -9.82 -3.77 -8.24
N TYR A 292 -8.79 -4.27 -7.57
CA TYR A 292 -7.40 -4.08 -7.96
C TYR A 292 -6.69 -5.43 -8.11
N LEU A 293 -5.77 -5.51 -9.06
CA LEU A 293 -4.88 -6.64 -9.25
C LEU A 293 -3.46 -6.23 -8.84
N TRP A 294 -2.85 -7.03 -7.98
CA TRP A 294 -1.46 -6.84 -7.59
C TRP A 294 -0.62 -8.00 -8.09
N ASN A 295 0.44 -7.67 -8.83
CA ASN A 295 1.39 -8.64 -9.36
C ASN A 295 2.37 -9.06 -8.26
N THR A 296 2.16 -10.23 -7.65
CA THR A 296 3.07 -10.70 -6.58
C THR A 296 4.43 -11.15 -7.10
N ALA A 297 4.58 -11.37 -8.41
CA ALA A 297 5.88 -11.61 -9.05
C ALA A 297 6.69 -10.31 -9.24
N ARG A 298 6.03 -9.15 -9.18
CA ARG A 298 6.67 -7.83 -9.22
C ARG A 298 6.04 -6.93 -8.17
N PRO A 299 6.25 -7.24 -6.88
CA PRO A 299 5.52 -6.60 -5.79
C PRO A 299 5.81 -5.09 -5.68
N TRP A 300 6.90 -4.61 -6.28
CA TRP A 300 7.26 -3.19 -6.42
C TRP A 300 6.41 -2.43 -7.46
N GLU A 301 5.59 -3.11 -8.26
CA GLU A 301 4.63 -2.47 -9.17
C GLU A 301 3.37 -2.03 -8.41
N PRO A 302 2.75 -0.88 -8.78
CA PRO A 302 1.52 -0.42 -8.14
C PRO A 302 0.37 -1.41 -8.34
N MET A 303 -0.59 -1.38 -7.44
CA MET A 303 -1.82 -2.16 -7.59
C MET A 303 -2.67 -1.57 -8.72
N VAL A 304 -3.00 -2.36 -9.74
CA VAL A 304 -3.71 -1.87 -10.93
C VAL A 304 -5.22 -1.96 -10.72
N LYS A 305 -5.94 -0.83 -10.81
CA LYS A 305 -7.42 -0.82 -10.78
C LYS A 305 -7.99 -1.53 -12.01
N VAL A 306 -8.86 -2.50 -11.80
CA VAL A 306 -9.62 -3.16 -12.86
C VAL A 306 -10.87 -2.33 -13.14
N THR A 307 -10.96 -1.76 -14.33
CA THR A 307 -12.21 -1.18 -14.83
C THR A 307 -13.09 -2.33 -15.33
N CYS A 308 -14.18 -2.62 -14.62
CA CYS A 308 -15.24 -3.50 -15.09
C CYS A 308 -16.12 -2.79 -16.11
#